data_AF-A0A920U670-F1
#
_entry.id   AF-A0A920U670-F1
#
_cell.length_a   1.000
_cell.length_b   1.000
_cell.length_c   1.000
_cell.angle_alpha   90.00
_cell.angle_beta   90.00
_cell.angle_gamma   90.00
#
_symmetry.space_group_name_H-M   'P 1'
#
loop_
_entity.id
_entity.type
_entity.pdbx_description
1 polymer ?
#
loop_
_entity_poly.entity_id
_entity_poly.type
_entity_poly.pdbx_seq_one_letter_code
_entity_poly.pdbx_strand_id
1 'polypeptide(L)'
;MAEEGIIFLADTNVGVDFPVERLLSDFDAVCLACGSTEARELDVPGRELEGVHLAMEYLSQQNKVLSGEAISVEDRIEAEGKRVVILGGGDTGADCLGTAIRQGAEVVHQLELLAEPPEQRSIDNPWPQWPQILRSSPAHEEGGIREYSI
;
A
#
# COMPACT_ATOMS: atom_id res chain seq x y z
N MET A 1 1.34 -1.92 25.49
CA MET A 1 2.47 -2.76 25.02
C MET A 1 3.74 -2.47 25.80
N ALA A 2 4.27 -1.24 25.82
CA ALA A 2 5.45 -0.93 26.63
C ALA A 2 5.19 -1.15 28.14
N GLU A 3 4.02 -0.76 28.63
CA GLU A 3 3.58 -1.02 30.02
C GLU A 3 3.48 -2.52 30.37
N GLU A 4 3.34 -3.39 29.36
CA GLU A 4 3.33 -4.84 29.53
C GLU A 4 4.75 -5.44 29.58
N GLY A 5 5.79 -4.59 29.61
CA GLY A 5 7.20 -4.99 29.70
C GLY A 5 7.90 -5.18 28.35
N ILE A 6 7.27 -4.84 27.22
CA ILE A 6 7.92 -4.91 25.90
C ILE A 6 8.89 -3.73 25.75
N ILE A 7 10.16 -4.04 25.47
CA ILE A 7 11.19 -3.04 25.17
C ILE A 7 11.16 -2.74 23.67
N PHE A 8 10.97 -1.46 23.33
CA PHE A 8 11.02 -0.97 21.95
C PHE A 8 12.34 -0.24 21.69
N LEU A 9 13.05 -0.69 20.67
CA LEU A 9 14.23 -0.01 20.13
C LEU A 9 13.84 0.55 18.75
N ALA A 10 13.31 1.77 18.74
CA ALA A 10 12.98 2.49 17.50
C ALA A 10 14.25 2.99 16.79
N ASP A 11 14.10 3.47 15.56
CA ASP A 11 15.19 4.03 14.75
C ASP A 11 16.41 3.11 14.62
N THR A 12 16.17 1.79 14.60
CA THR A 12 17.21 0.75 14.58
C THR A 12 16.98 -0.20 13.41
N ASN A 13 17.90 -0.22 12.43
CA ASN A 13 17.86 -1.15 11.31
C ASN A 13 18.72 -2.39 11.61
N VAL A 14 18.09 -3.56 11.69
CA VAL A 14 18.78 -4.83 11.94
C VAL A 14 19.68 -5.20 10.75
N GLY A 15 20.91 -5.59 11.04
CA GLY A 15 21.95 -5.86 10.04
C GLY A 15 22.74 -4.63 9.60
N VAL A 16 22.32 -3.42 10.02
CA VAL A 16 23.03 -2.16 9.77
C VAL A 16 23.46 -1.53 11.10
N ASP A 17 22.48 -1.12 11.91
CA ASP A 17 22.69 -0.48 13.22
C ASP A 17 22.78 -1.50 14.35
N PHE A 18 22.08 -2.64 14.19
CA PHE A 18 22.07 -3.74 15.15
C PHE A 18 22.62 -5.02 14.50
N PRO A 19 23.82 -5.50 14.90
CA PRO A 19 24.43 -6.69 14.31
C PRO A 19 23.58 -7.95 14.48
N VAL A 20 23.50 -8.78 13.44
CA VAL A 20 22.73 -10.03 13.47
C VAL A 20 23.33 -11.02 14.47
N GLU A 21 24.66 -11.03 14.64
CA GLU A 21 25.36 -11.90 15.59
C GLU A 21 24.88 -11.66 17.01
N ARG A 22 24.59 -10.39 17.34
CA ARG A 22 24.07 -10.00 18.64
C ARG A 22 22.64 -10.52 18.86
N LEU A 23 21.79 -10.53 17.83
CA LEU A 23 20.46 -11.13 17.93
C LEU A 23 20.53 -12.61 18.26
N LEU A 24 21.52 -13.32 17.69
CA LEU A 24 21.70 -14.75 17.90
C LEU A 24 22.35 -15.08 19.26
N SER A 25 23.13 -14.15 19.85
CA SER A 25 23.76 -14.36 21.15
C SER A 25 22.90 -13.93 22.33
N ASP A 26 22.15 -12.83 22.19
CA ASP A 26 21.48 -12.16 23.31
C ASP A 26 20.06 -12.68 23.54
N PHE A 27 19.48 -13.45 22.61
CA PHE A 27 18.09 -13.90 22.65
C PHE A 27 17.97 -15.41 22.37
N ASP A 28 17.04 -16.07 23.06
CA ASP A 28 16.75 -17.50 22.87
C ASP A 28 16.04 -17.81 21.54
N ALA A 29 15.34 -16.81 20.97
CA ALA A 29 14.61 -16.94 19.71
C ALA A 29 14.48 -15.59 18.99
N VAL A 30 14.39 -15.63 17.66
CA VAL A 30 14.22 -14.45 16.81
C VAL A 30 13.01 -14.67 15.89
N CYS A 31 12.09 -13.70 15.89
CA CYS A 31 10.96 -13.65 14.96
C CYS A 31 11.22 -12.55 13.93
N LEU A 32 11.32 -12.92 12.65
CA LEU A 32 11.49 -11.96 11.56
C LEU A 32 10.10 -11.47 11.12
N ALA A 33 9.78 -10.23 11.47
CA ALA A 33 8.50 -9.57 11.15
C ALA A 33 8.70 -8.27 10.36
N CYS A 34 9.64 -8.28 9.40
CA CYS A 34 10.12 -7.07 8.72
C CYS A 34 9.18 -6.56 7.60
N GLY A 35 8.15 -7.33 7.26
CA GLY A 35 7.23 -6.99 6.16
C GLY A 35 7.85 -7.10 4.77
N SER A 36 7.23 -6.44 3.80
CA SER A 36 7.69 -6.34 2.41
C SER A 36 7.80 -4.87 2.01
N THR A 37 9.03 -4.36 1.95
CA THR A 37 9.30 -2.95 1.65
C THR A 37 9.62 -2.71 0.17
N GLU A 38 9.97 -3.76 -0.57
CA GLU A 38 10.23 -3.67 -1.99
C GLU A 38 8.91 -3.63 -2.78
N ALA A 39 8.73 -2.54 -3.53
CA ALA A 39 7.59 -2.40 -4.41
C ALA A 39 7.78 -3.25 -5.68
N ARG A 40 6.66 -3.64 -6.29
CA ARG A 40 6.68 -4.32 -7.58
C ARG A 40 6.79 -3.28 -8.70
N GLU A 41 7.94 -3.27 -9.37
CA GLU A 41 8.18 -2.42 -10.53
C GLU A 41 7.58 -2.98 -11.81
N LEU A 42 7.26 -2.08 -12.75
CA LEU A 42 6.78 -2.42 -14.08
C LEU A 42 7.74 -1.82 -15.12
N ASP A 43 8.52 -2.69 -15.76
CA ASP A 43 9.46 -2.30 -16.80
C ASP A 43 8.73 -2.10 -18.14
N VAL A 44 8.17 -0.90 -18.29
CA VAL A 44 7.42 -0.47 -19.48
C VAL A 44 7.84 0.93 -19.91
N PRO A 45 7.74 1.27 -21.21
CA PRO A 45 8.04 2.61 -21.69
C PRO A 45 7.25 3.68 -20.95
N GLY A 46 7.93 4.73 -20.49
CA GLY A 46 7.32 5.85 -19.78
C GLY A 46 7.19 5.64 -18.26
N ARG A 47 7.72 4.55 -17.70
CA ARG A 47 7.81 4.34 -16.24
C ARG A 47 8.55 5.48 -15.52
N GLU A 48 9.52 6.09 -16.21
CA GLU A 48 10.36 7.18 -15.74
C GLU A 48 9.71 8.57 -15.83
N LEU A 49 8.51 8.68 -16.41
CA LEU A 49 7.83 9.95 -16.57
C LEU A 49 7.36 10.52 -15.22
N GLU A 50 7.39 11.85 -15.14
CA GLU A 50 6.84 12.59 -14.00
C GLU A 50 5.33 12.29 -13.84
N GLY A 51 4.90 12.05 -12.60
CA GLY A 51 3.52 11.65 -12.27
C GLY A 51 3.32 10.14 -12.13
N VAL A 52 4.32 9.31 -12.44
CA VAL A 52 4.28 7.85 -12.21
C VAL A 52 4.91 7.52 -10.85
N HIS A 53 4.05 7.29 -9.86
CA HIS A 53 4.44 7.05 -8.47
C HIS A 53 4.11 5.64 -8.00
N LEU A 54 4.94 5.10 -7.11
CA LEU A 54 4.60 3.88 -6.39
C LEU A 54 3.55 4.18 -5.31
N ALA A 55 2.63 3.24 -5.08
CA ALA A 55 1.56 3.44 -4.11
C ALA A 55 2.07 3.76 -2.69
N MET A 56 3.15 3.09 -2.26
CA MET A 56 3.71 3.33 -0.92
C MET A 56 4.35 4.71 -0.78
N GLU A 57 4.85 5.31 -1.86
CA GLU A 57 5.35 6.69 -1.85
C GLU A 57 4.20 7.66 -1.58
N TYR A 58 3.11 7.54 -2.37
CA TYR A 58 1.92 8.36 -2.25
C TYR A 58 1.22 8.22 -0.89
N LEU A 59 0.93 6.99 -0.47
CA LEU A 59 0.19 6.73 0.77
C LEU A 59 1.00 7.08 2.02
N SER A 60 2.32 6.88 2.01
CA SER A 60 3.17 7.27 3.14
C SER A 60 3.23 8.78 3.29
N GLN A 61 3.30 9.53 2.19
CA GLN A 61 3.20 11.00 2.25
C GLN A 61 1.85 11.44 2.82
N GLN A 62 0.75 10.85 2.36
CA GLN A 62 -0.57 11.19 2.89
C GLN A 62 -0.67 10.92 4.40
N ASN A 63 -0.15 9.80 4.88
CA ASN A 63 -0.15 9.49 6.32
C ASN A 63 0.63 10.52 7.14
N LYS A 64 1.78 10.99 6.63
CA LYS A 64 2.55 12.07 7.26
C LYS A 64 1.79 13.40 7.30
N VAL A 65 1.11 13.76 6.21
CA VAL A 65 0.27 14.97 6.20
C VAL A 65 -0.84 14.85 7.25
N LEU A 66 -1.49 13.69 7.37
CA LEU A 66 -2.54 13.45 8.37
C LEU A 66 -2.00 13.43 9.81
N SER A 67 -0.73 13.05 10.04
CA SER A 67 -0.07 13.15 11.34
C SER A 67 0.37 14.59 11.68
N GLY A 68 0.21 15.54 10.75
CA GLY A 68 0.58 16.95 10.93
C GLY A 68 2.02 17.27 10.54
N GLU A 69 2.73 16.35 9.88
CA GLU A 69 4.05 16.62 9.32
C GLU A 69 3.92 17.49 8.05
N ALA A 70 4.86 18.43 7.91
CA ALA A 70 4.96 19.26 6.71
C ALA A 70 5.77 18.55 5.62
N ILE A 71 5.22 18.51 4.41
CA ILE A 71 5.92 18.10 3.19
C ILE A 71 6.02 19.35 2.31
N SER A 72 7.17 19.57 1.69
CA SER A 72 7.36 20.66 0.73
C SER A 72 6.33 20.54 -0.40
N VAL A 73 5.93 21.67 -0.99
CA VAL A 73 4.94 21.64 -2.08
C VAL A 73 5.54 20.96 -3.31
N GLU A 74 6.84 21.11 -3.51
CA GLU A 74 7.59 20.56 -4.62
C GLU A 74 7.69 19.02 -4.59
N ASP A 75 7.77 18.42 -3.40
CA ASP A 75 7.88 16.97 -3.24
C ASP A 75 6.51 16.28 -3.01
N ARG A 76 5.44 17.06 -2.85
CA ARG A 76 4.13 16.54 -2.48
C ARG A 76 3.39 15.95 -3.68
N ILE A 77 3.03 14.68 -3.56
CA ILE A 77 2.15 14.02 -4.52
C ILE A 77 0.70 14.38 -4.18
N GLU A 78 0.07 15.17 -5.04
CA GLU A 78 -1.33 15.58 -4.91
C GLU A 78 -2.18 15.17 -6.11
N ALA A 79 -3.45 14.86 -5.85
CA ALA A 79 -4.43 14.48 -6.85
C ALA A 79 -5.46 15.59 -7.16
N GLU A 80 -5.44 16.74 -6.46
CA GLU A 80 -6.46 17.78 -6.62
C GLU A 80 -6.59 18.26 -8.07
N GLY A 81 -7.82 18.19 -8.60
CA GLY A 81 -8.13 18.57 -9.99
C GLY A 81 -7.45 17.72 -11.07
N LYS A 82 -6.82 16.59 -10.72
CA LYS A 82 -6.15 15.69 -11.66
C LYS A 82 -7.03 14.52 -12.07
N ARG A 83 -6.69 13.94 -13.22
CA ARG A 83 -7.20 12.65 -13.69
C ARG A 83 -6.20 11.58 -13.28
N VAL A 84 -6.59 10.70 -12.35
CA VAL A 84 -5.71 9.71 -11.73
C VAL A 84 -5.99 8.32 -12.29
N VAL A 85 -4.92 7.56 -12.56
CA VAL A 85 -5.00 6.14 -12.92
C VAL A 85 -4.22 5.34 -11.88
N ILE A 86 -4.86 4.31 -11.32
CA ILE A 86 -4.30 3.39 -10.34
C ILE A 86 -4.18 2.03 -11.01
N LEU A 87 -2.98 1.46 -10.98
CA LEU A 87 -2.72 0.11 -11.46
C LEU A 87 -2.70 -0.86 -10.27
N GLY A 88 -3.74 -1.68 -10.16
CA GLY A 88 -3.92 -2.66 -9.08
C GLY A 88 -5.30 -2.57 -8.41
N GLY A 89 -6.01 -3.70 -8.35
CA GLY A 89 -7.35 -3.85 -7.77
C GLY A 89 -7.40 -4.32 -6.32
N GLY A 90 -6.23 -4.51 -5.67
CA GLY A 90 -6.14 -4.91 -4.27
C GLY A 90 -6.41 -3.78 -3.27
N ASP A 91 -6.28 -4.09 -1.97
CA ASP A 91 -6.55 -3.16 -0.87
C ASP A 91 -5.71 -1.88 -0.96
N THR A 92 -4.42 -1.98 -1.30
CA THR A 92 -3.56 -0.82 -1.53
C THR A 92 -4.07 0.08 -2.66
N GLY A 93 -4.64 -0.50 -3.72
CA GLY A 93 -5.27 0.27 -4.80
C GLY A 93 -6.53 1.00 -4.33
N ALA A 94 -7.31 0.35 -3.46
CA ALA A 94 -8.48 0.98 -2.85
C ALA A 94 -8.10 2.13 -1.89
N ASP A 95 -6.99 2.01 -1.17
CA ASP A 95 -6.46 3.10 -0.34
C ASP A 95 -5.99 4.30 -1.19
N CYS A 96 -5.32 4.04 -2.32
CA CYS A 96 -4.96 5.07 -3.30
C CYS A 96 -6.21 5.76 -3.86
N LEU A 97 -7.26 4.99 -4.17
CA LEU A 97 -8.53 5.50 -4.67
C LEU A 97 -9.17 6.46 -3.66
N GLY A 98 -9.35 6.00 -2.42
CA GLY A 98 -9.94 6.83 -1.36
C GLY A 98 -9.12 8.08 -1.09
N THR A 99 -7.79 7.97 -1.12
CA THR A 99 -6.90 9.13 -0.94
C THR A 99 -7.06 10.13 -2.08
N ALA A 100 -7.04 9.68 -3.33
CA ALA A 100 -7.17 10.56 -4.50
C ALA A 100 -8.54 11.27 -4.54
N ILE A 101 -9.63 10.56 -4.23
CA ILE A 101 -10.98 11.15 -4.14
C ILE A 101 -11.00 12.25 -3.07
N ARG A 102 -10.50 11.96 -1.86
CA ARG A 102 -10.54 12.90 -0.74
C ARG A 102 -9.59 14.09 -0.92
N GLN A 103 -8.57 13.95 -1.77
CA GLN A 103 -7.73 15.06 -2.23
C GLN A 103 -8.39 15.91 -3.34
N GLY A 104 -9.56 15.51 -3.86
CA GLY A 104 -10.30 16.29 -4.86
C GLY A 104 -9.91 16.01 -6.30
N ALA A 105 -9.51 14.77 -6.63
CA ALA A 105 -9.31 14.35 -8.02
C ALA A 105 -10.55 14.59 -8.88
N GLU A 106 -10.34 15.00 -10.13
CA GLU A 106 -11.41 15.18 -11.12
C GLU A 106 -12.06 13.82 -11.47
N VAL A 107 -11.24 12.81 -11.69
CA VAL A 107 -11.65 11.43 -11.94
C VAL A 107 -10.54 10.47 -11.53
N VAL A 108 -10.92 9.30 -11.01
CA VAL A 108 -9.99 8.25 -10.63
C VAL A 108 -10.40 6.95 -11.32
N HIS A 109 -9.50 6.37 -12.11
CA HIS A 109 -9.63 5.04 -12.69
C HIS A 109 -8.78 4.06 -11.89
N GLN A 110 -9.36 2.93 -11.48
CA GLN A 110 -8.66 1.82 -10.86
C GLN A 110 -8.73 0.61 -11.78
N LEU A 111 -7.58 0.21 -12.31
CA LEU A 111 -7.45 -0.82 -13.31
C LEU A 111 -6.88 -2.09 -12.68
N GLU A 112 -7.56 -3.21 -12.88
CA GLU A 112 -7.11 -4.55 -12.47
C GLU A 112 -6.87 -5.42 -13.70
N LEU A 113 -5.71 -6.08 -13.70
CA LEU A 113 -5.28 -6.98 -14.77
C LEU A 113 -6.12 -8.27 -14.77
N LEU A 114 -6.50 -8.73 -13.59
CA LEU A 114 -7.29 -9.95 -13.42
C LEU A 114 -8.78 -9.71 -13.71
N ALA A 115 -9.49 -10.80 -14.00
CA ALA A 115 -10.94 -10.78 -14.14
C ALA A 115 -11.61 -10.38 -12.82
N GLU A 116 -12.81 -9.80 -12.93
CA GLU A 116 -13.62 -9.46 -11.77
C GLU A 116 -13.84 -10.72 -10.91
N PRO A 117 -13.41 -10.73 -9.64
CA PRO A 117 -13.57 -11.89 -8.79
C PRO A 117 -15.07 -12.19 -8.53
N PRO A 118 -15.44 -13.44 -8.23
CA PRO A 118 -16.82 -13.79 -7.92
C PRO A 118 -17.28 -13.19 -6.58
N GLU A 119 -18.59 -12.96 -6.40
CA GLU A 119 -19.13 -12.47 -5.12
C GLU A 119 -18.95 -13.47 -3.97
N GLN A 120 -18.91 -14.76 -4.29
CA GLN A 120 -18.84 -15.85 -3.32
C GLN A 120 -17.68 -16.77 -3.63
N ARG A 121 -17.16 -17.37 -2.55
CA ARG A 121 -16.04 -18.28 -2.61
C ARG A 121 -16.40 -19.53 -3.42
N SER A 122 -15.57 -19.86 -4.40
CA SER A 122 -15.74 -21.04 -5.25
C SER A 122 -15.27 -22.32 -4.55
N ILE A 123 -15.70 -23.48 -5.04
CA ILE A 123 -15.36 -24.79 -4.45
C ILE A 123 -13.88 -25.16 -4.64
N ASP A 124 -13.23 -24.62 -5.67
CA ASP A 124 -11.83 -24.83 -6.03
C ASP A 124 -10.87 -23.88 -5.28
N ASN A 125 -11.38 -22.88 -4.57
CA ASN A 125 -10.62 -22.06 -3.63
C ASN A 125 -11.13 -22.31 -2.19
N PRO A 126 -10.90 -23.47 -1.55
CA PRO A 126 -11.43 -23.76 -0.21
C PRO A 126 -10.58 -23.16 0.92
N TRP A 127 -11.17 -23.03 2.12
CA TRP A 127 -10.40 -22.76 3.34
C TRP A 127 -9.36 -23.88 3.57
N PRO A 128 -8.11 -23.58 3.99
CA PRO A 128 -7.60 -22.32 4.55
C PRO A 128 -6.96 -21.34 3.55
N GLN A 129 -7.18 -21.50 2.23
CA GLN A 129 -6.61 -20.56 1.26
C GLN A 129 -7.17 -19.14 1.46
N TRP A 130 -6.49 -18.13 0.94
CA TRP A 130 -7.07 -16.79 0.89
C TRP A 130 -8.29 -16.79 -0.05
N PRO A 131 -9.44 -16.22 0.36
CA PRO A 131 -10.64 -16.23 -0.48
C PRO A 131 -10.49 -15.27 -1.66
N GLN A 132 -10.63 -15.80 -2.87
CA GLN A 132 -10.67 -15.05 -4.12
C GLN A 132 -12.11 -14.61 -4.40
N ILE A 133 -12.54 -13.56 -3.71
CA ILE A 133 -13.89 -12.99 -3.85
C ILE A 133 -13.81 -11.50 -4.12
N LEU A 134 -14.86 -10.93 -4.72
CA LEU A 134 -14.97 -9.51 -4.94
C LEU A 134 -15.01 -8.82 -3.58
N ARG A 135 -14.03 -7.95 -3.35
CA ARG A 135 -13.96 -7.12 -2.14
C ARG A 135 -14.25 -5.67 -2.52
N SER A 136 -15.08 -5.06 -1.69
CA SER A 136 -15.36 -3.64 -1.73
C SER A 136 -15.02 -3.05 -0.37
N SER A 137 -14.26 -1.96 -0.35
CA SER A 137 -14.01 -1.12 0.81
C SER A 137 -14.87 0.15 0.70
N PRO A 138 -15.01 0.93 1.79
CA PRO A 138 -15.70 2.22 1.75
C PRO A 138 -15.16 3.18 0.69
N ALA A 139 -13.88 3.10 0.34
CA ALA A 139 -13.27 3.92 -0.70
C ALA A 139 -13.92 3.71 -2.08
N HIS A 140 -14.37 2.49 -2.40
CA HIS A 140 -15.09 2.22 -3.64
C HIS A 140 -16.52 2.78 -3.63
N GLU A 141 -17.11 2.96 -2.45
CA GLU A 141 -18.44 3.57 -2.30
C GLU A 141 -18.37 5.10 -2.45
N GLU A 142 -17.21 5.71 -2.18
CA GLU A 142 -16.95 7.15 -2.37
C GLU A 142 -16.87 7.55 -3.85
N GLY A 143 -16.56 6.61 -4.76
CA GLY A 143 -16.59 6.81 -6.20
C GLY A 143 -15.43 6.18 -6.95
N GLY A 144 -15.09 6.79 -8.09
CA GLY A 144 -14.12 6.27 -9.04
C GLY A 144 -14.70 5.20 -9.98
N ILE A 145 -13.87 4.80 -10.95
CA ILE A 145 -14.23 3.86 -12.00
C ILE A 145 -13.33 2.64 -11.84
N ARG A 146 -13.91 1.48 -11.52
CA ARG A 146 -13.20 0.20 -11.42
C ARG A 146 -13.35 -0.56 -12.71
N GLU A 147 -12.23 -0.97 -13.30
CA GLU A 147 -12.19 -1.74 -14.55
C GLU A 147 -11.34 -2.98 -14.32
N TYR A 148 -11.80 -4.11 -14.86
CA TYR A 148 -11.16 -5.42 -14.71
C TYR A 148 -10.78 -5.98 -16.08
N SER A 149 -9.81 -6.91 -16.11
CA SER A 149 -9.28 -7.53 -17.32
C SER A 149 -8.65 -6.52 -18.31
N ILE A 150 -7.95 -5.52 -17.78
CA ILE A 150 -7.27 -4.46 -18.56
C ILE A 150 -5.76 -4.69 -18.59
#